data_AF-A0A075I5U7-F1
#
_entry.id   AF-A0A075I5U7-F1
#
_cell.length_a   1.000
_cell.length_b   1.000
_cell.length_c   1.000
_cell.angle_alpha   90.00
_cell.angle_beta   90.00
_cell.angle_gamma   90.00
#
_symmetry.space_group_name_H-M   'P 1'
#
loop_
_entity.id
_entity.type
_entity.pdbx_description
1 polymer ?
#
loop_
_entity_poly.entity_id
_entity_poly.type
_entity_poly.pdbx_seq_one_letter_code
_entity_poly.pdbx_strand_id
1 'polypeptide(L)' 'MKGGSRSEHDLTHKLADVLRINQRLRENRDSGAPQVITDDLHELLTYHVSTYLDNELEGLPSARHRTGRPLQGVYQFCSE' A
#
# COMPACT_ATOMS: atom_id res chain seq x y z
N MET A 1 5.60 -21.52 -14.27
CA MET A 1 6.10 -20.64 -13.19
C MET A 1 6.72 -19.36 -13.76
N LYS A 2 5.96 -18.53 -14.51
CA LYS A 2 6.52 -17.31 -15.16
C LYS A 2 6.16 -15.97 -14.47
N GLY A 3 5.34 -15.97 -13.42
CA GLY A 3 4.91 -14.75 -12.70
C GLY A 3 5.60 -14.47 -11.36
N GLY A 4 6.02 -15.52 -10.63
CA GLY A 4 6.36 -15.43 -9.20
C GLY A 4 7.35 -14.33 -8.81
N SER A 5 8.51 -14.23 -9.47
CA SER A 5 9.55 -13.27 -9.07
C SER A 5 9.14 -11.80 -9.27
N ARG A 6 8.30 -11.51 -10.27
CA ARG A 6 7.84 -10.13 -10.54
C ARG A 6 6.72 -9.74 -9.59
N SER A 7 5.77 -10.65 -9.36
CA SER A 7 4.66 -10.41 -8.43
C SER A 7 5.15 -10.34 -6.98
N GLU A 8 6.14 -11.16 -6.61
CA GLU A 8 6.84 -11.08 -5.32
C GLU A 8 7.55 -9.73 -5.12
N HIS A 9 8.16 -9.18 -6.18
CA HIS A 9 8.72 -7.84 -6.14
C HIS A 9 7.64 -6.76 -5.97
N ASP A 10 6.49 -6.89 -6.65
CA ASP A 10 5.36 -5.96 -6.52
C ASP A 10 4.81 -5.97 -5.07
N LEU A 11 4.67 -7.14 -4.45
CA LEU A 11 4.26 -7.29 -3.05
C LEU A 11 5.28 -6.69 -2.08
N THR A 12 6.57 -6.98 -2.27
CA THR A 12 7.63 -6.48 -1.38
C THR A 12 7.73 -4.96 -1.44
N HIS A 13 7.63 -4.37 -2.65
CA HIS A 13 7.61 -2.92 -2.82
C HIS A 13 6.43 -2.30 -2.09
N LYS A 14 5.23 -2.88 -2.24
CA LYS A 14 4.03 -2.34 -1.61
C LYS A 14 4.06 -2.47 -0.08
N LEU A 15 4.61 -3.57 0.44
CA LEU A 15 4.84 -3.74 1.87
C LEU A 15 5.81 -2.69 2.43
N ALA A 16 6.87 -2.35 1.70
CA ALA A 16 7.79 -1.29 2.11
C ALA A 16 7.09 0.07 2.23
N ASP A 17 6.13 0.38 1.34
CA ASP A 17 5.32 1.60 1.45
C ASP A 17 4.41 1.57 2.67
N VAL A 18 3.73 0.45 2.95
CA VAL A 18 2.91 0.27 4.16
C VAL A 18 3.73 0.54 5.42
N LEU A 19 4.92 -0.07 5.52
CA LEU A 19 5.80 0.10 6.67
C LEU A 19 6.26 1.56 6.84
N ARG A 20 6.63 2.23 5.73
CA ARG A 20 7.08 3.63 5.74
C ARG A 20 5.98 4.58 6.22
N ILE A 21 4.75 4.41 5.72
CA ILE A 21 3.63 5.27 6.12
C ILE A 21 3.20 4.98 7.56
N ASN A 22 3.18 3.72 7.98
CA ASN A 22 2.87 3.36 9.37
C ASN A 22 3.88 3.96 10.35
N GLN A 23 5.18 3.92 10.02
CA GLN A 23 6.22 4.55 10.85
C GLN A 23 6.01 6.07 10.93
N ARG A 24 5.78 6.73 9.79
CA ARG A 24 5.51 8.17 9.74
C ARG A 24 4.28 8.56 10.55
N LEU A 25 3.20 7.77 10.49
CA LEU A 25 1.99 7.99 11.28
C LEU A 25 2.30 7.92 12.77
N ARG A 26 3.07 6.92 13.23
CA ARG A 26 3.47 6.78 14.63
C ARG A 26 4.30 7.99 15.09
N GLU A 27 5.32 8.37 14.34
CA GLU A 27 6.18 9.52 14.67
C GLU A 27 5.39 10.84 14.74
N ASN A 28 4.44 11.06 13.83
CA ASN A 28 3.60 12.27 13.84
C ASN A 28 2.65 12.28 15.03
N ARG A 29 2.07 11.13 15.40
CA ARG A 29 1.25 11.00 16.60
C ARG A 29 2.04 11.26 17.88
N ASP A 30 3.22 10.66 18.00
CA ASP A 30 4.06 10.76 19.20
C ASP A 30 4.67 12.17 19.38
N SER A 31 4.90 12.89 18.28
CA SER A 31 5.36 14.29 18.31
C SER A 31 4.24 15.32 18.50
N GLY A 32 2.98 14.87 18.63
CA GLY A 32 1.84 15.77 18.82
C GLY A 32 1.48 16.57 17.57
N ALA A 33 1.68 16.01 16.38
CA ALA A 33 1.29 16.65 15.13
C ALA A 33 -0.23 16.98 15.11
N PRO A 34 -0.65 18.03 14.39
CA PRO A 34 -2.06 18.37 14.22
C PRO A 34 -2.91 17.17 13.74
N GLN A 35 -4.15 17.09 14.23
CA GLN A 35 -5.08 15.99 13.92
C GLN A 35 -5.23 15.77 12.41
N VAL A 36 -5.34 16.85 11.62
CA VAL A 36 -5.47 16.76 10.16
C VAL A 36 -4.32 15.98 9.52
N ILE A 37 -3.07 16.19 9.97
CA ILE A 37 -1.91 15.46 9.45
C ILE A 37 -2.00 13.98 9.82
N THR A 38 -2.43 13.69 11.04
CA THR A 38 -2.61 12.31 11.52
C THR A 38 -3.72 11.60 10.74
N ASP A 39 -4.83 12.28 10.46
CA ASP A 39 -5.95 11.74 9.69
C ASP A 39 -5.56 11.49 8.22
N ASP A 40 -4.86 12.42 7.58
CA ASP A 40 -4.34 12.25 6.22
C ASP A 40 -3.37 11.05 6.14
N LEU A 41 -2.47 10.90 7.12
CA LEU A 41 -1.55 9.76 7.19
C LEU A 41 -2.27 8.44 7.48
N HIS A 42 -3.34 8.49 8.28
CA HIS A 42 -4.18 7.33 8.54
C HIS A 42 -4.91 6.89 7.26
N GLU A 43 -5.54 7.81 6.53
CA GLU A 43 -6.20 7.51 5.25
C GLU A 43 -5.20 6.97 4.22
N LEU A 44 -4.00 7.56 4.15
CA LEU A 44 -2.94 7.08 3.28
C LEU A 44 -2.49 5.65 3.67
N LEU A 45 -2.36 5.37 4.97
CA LEU A 45 -2.04 4.02 5.45
C LEU A 45 -3.14 3.03 5.07
N THR A 46 -4.41 3.40 5.27
CA THR A 46 -5.58 2.59 4.86
C THR A 46 -5.50 2.28 3.38
N TYR A 47 -5.28 3.27 2.53
CA TYR A 47 -5.10 3.07 1.09
C TYR A 47 -3.99 2.06 0.78
N HIS A 48 -2.81 2.21 1.39
CA HIS A 48 -1.68 1.30 1.13
C HIS A 48 -1.95 -0.13 1.61
N VAL A 49 -2.63 -0.31 2.74
CA VAL A 49 -3.01 -1.64 3.25
C VAL A 49 -4.09 -2.27 2.37
N SER A 50 -5.14 -1.53 2.03
CA SER A 50 -6.22 -2.02 1.18
C SER A 50 -5.70 -2.49 -0.17
N THR A 51 -4.91 -1.66 -0.86
CA THR A 51 -4.36 -2.01 -2.19
C THR A 51 -3.20 -3.00 -2.14
N TYR A 52 -2.58 -3.25 -0.97
CA TYR A 52 -1.67 -4.37 -0.79
C TYR A 52 -2.42 -5.70 -0.73
N LEU A 53 -3.55 -5.74 -0.03
CA LEU A 53 -4.37 -6.94 0.10
C LEU A 53 -5.11 -7.23 -1.21
N ASP A 54 -5.81 -6.22 -1.73
CA ASP A 54 -6.60 -6.32 -2.95
C ASP A 54 -6.51 -4.99 -3.73
N ASN A 55 -5.79 -5.02 -4.86
CA ASN A 55 -5.59 -3.84 -5.68
C ASN A 55 -6.73 -3.56 -6.68
N GLU A 56 -7.75 -4.42 -6.68
CA GLU A 56 -8.95 -4.32 -7.52
C GLU A 56 -10.21 -4.02 -6.68
N LEU A 57 -10.01 -3.67 -5.40
CA LEU A 57 -11.09 -3.28 -4.51
C LEU A 57 -11.89 -2.10 -5.06
N GLU A 58 -13.19 -2.30 -5.25
CA GLU A 58 -14.09 -1.28 -5.78
C GLU A 58 -14.12 -0.01 -4.91
N GLY A 59 -14.18 1.15 -5.55
CA GLY A 59 -14.23 2.44 -4.87
C GLY A 59 -12.86 2.98 -4.42
N LEU A 60 -11.77 2.24 -4.61
CA LEU A 60 -10.40 2.72 -4.41
C LEU A 60 -9.63 2.82 -5.73
N PRO A 61 -8.80 3.85 -5.92
CA PRO A 61 -7.92 3.90 -7.08
C PRO A 61 -6.86 2.78 -7.00
N SER A 62 -6.63 2.06 -8.09
CA SER A 62 -5.60 1.01 -8.08
C SER A 62 -4.20 1.59 -7.91
N ALA A 63 -3.40 0.97 -7.04
CA ALA A 63 -1.99 1.26 -6.88
C ALA A 63 -1.20 0.86 -8.12
N ARG A 64 -0.32 1.76 -8.57
CA ARG A 64 0.42 1.63 -9.83
C ARG A 64 1.91 1.88 -9.62
N HIS A 65 2.72 1.22 -10.45
CA HIS A 65 4.11 1.60 -10.68
C HIS A 65 4.20 3.02 -11.24
N ARG A 66 5.40 3.61 -11.15
CA ARG A 66 5.70 4.90 -11.81
C ARG A 66 5.43 4.90 -13.32
N THR A 67 5.51 3.73 -13.95
CA THR A 67 5.21 3.52 -15.37
C THR A 67 3.71 3.43 -15.67
N GLY A 68 2.84 3.49 -14.66
CA GLY A 68 1.39 3.40 -14.79
C GLY A 68 0.83 1.97 -14.76
N ARG A 69 1.66 0.93 -14.78
CA ARG A 69 1.23 -0.48 -14.66
C ARG A 69 0.66 -0.73 -13.25
N PRO A 70 -0.52 -1.37 -13.10
CA PRO A 70 -1.04 -1.75 -11.79
C PRO A 70 -0.13 -2.75 -11.08
N LEU A 71 -0.02 -2.63 -9.76
CA LEU A 71 0.63 -3.61 -8.90
C LEU A 71 -0.28 -4.83 -8.70
N GLN A 72 0.31 -5.99 -8.41
CA GLN A 72 -0.44 -7.16 -7.98
C GLN A 72 -0.54 -7.14 -6.44
N GLY A 73 -1.76 -7.24 -5.91
CA GLY A 73 -2.00 -7.42 -4.48
C GLY A 73 -1.88 -8.88 -4.06
N VAL A 74 -2.00 -9.14 -2.75
CA VAL A 74 -1.93 -10.50 -2.19
C VAL A 74 -3.03 -11.39 -2.77
N TYR A 75 -4.25 -10.87 -2.89
CA TYR A 75 -5.38 -11.61 -3.46
C TYR A 75 -5.11 -12.02 -4.90
N GLN A 76 -4.65 -11.09 -5.74
CA GLN A 76 -4.29 -11.37 -7.12
C GLN A 76 -3.10 -12.34 -7.22
N PHE A 77 -2.15 -12.32 -6.28
CA PHE A 77 -1.02 -13.26 -6.26
C PHE A 77 -1.44 -14.68 -5.91
N CYS A 78 -2.37 -14.86 -4.96
CA CYS A 78 -2.84 -16.18 -4.54
C CYS A 78 -3.90 -16.78 -5.49
N SER A 79 -4.50 -15.96 -6.36
CA SER A 79 -5.52 -16.39 -7.31
C SER A 79 -4.95 -16.89 -8.66
N GLU A 80 -3.63 -16.82 -8.85
CA GLU A 80 -2.86 -17.30 -10.01
C GLU A 80 -2.09 -18.60 -9.70
#